data_AF-A0A2V9BLW4-F1
#
_entry.id   AF-A0A2V9BLW4-F1
#
_cell.length_a   1.000
_cell.length_b   1.000
_cell.length_c   1.000
_cell.angle_alpha   90.00
_cell.angle_beta   90.00
_cell.angle_gamma   90.00
#
_symmetry.space_group_name_H-M   'P 1'
#
loop_
_entity.id
_entity.type
_entity.pdbx_description
1 polymer ?
#
loop_
_entity_poly.entity_id
_entity_poly.type
_entity_poly.pdbx_seq_one_letter_code
_entity_poly.pdbx_strand_id
1 'polypeptide(L)'
;MSGDQTKSTREFLLVSDFDQTLSFNDSGVVLSDLLGVSGFRERVAGLANIHLVQQGGELAYLILHDPEYRRVRKEHLVEVGKRIRLKANLRLLLQLLEDVDGHRFSFYVVSAAPEEVVKSALAGIVPEDHIYGTQFHYAPGTGEIQSIIRVPAGYGKVAVLE
;
A
#
# COMPACT_ATOMS: atom_id res chain seq x y z
N MET A 1 -27.38 29.90 -32.67
CA MET A 1 -28.05 28.76 -32.03
C MET A 1 -27.08 27.60 -32.11
N SER A 2 -26.09 27.56 -31.20
CA SER A 2 -26.20 26.96 -29.87
C SER A 2 -26.34 25.45 -29.97
N GLY A 3 -25.21 24.79 -30.17
CA GLY A 3 -25.00 23.40 -29.78
C GLY A 3 -23.88 23.40 -28.74
N ASP A 4 -24.12 24.07 -27.62
CA ASP A 4 -23.29 23.89 -26.42
C ASP A 4 -23.60 22.48 -25.92
N GLN A 5 -22.84 21.51 -26.44
CA GLN A 5 -22.75 20.19 -25.85
C GLN A 5 -22.11 20.41 -24.49
N THR A 6 -22.94 20.64 -23.47
CA THR A 6 -22.53 20.67 -22.08
C THR A 6 -21.67 19.44 -21.83
N LYS A 7 -20.34 19.61 -21.80
CA LYS A 7 -19.40 18.56 -21.41
C LYS A 7 -19.89 18.10 -20.05
N SER A 8 -20.45 16.89 -19.98
CA SER A 8 -20.89 16.29 -18.73
C SER A 8 -19.63 16.15 -17.87
N THR A 9 -19.49 17.02 -16.88
CA THR A 9 -18.55 16.84 -15.77
C THR A 9 -18.84 15.48 -15.14
N ARG A 10 -17.79 14.69 -14.98
CA ARG A 10 -17.85 13.35 -14.39
C ARG A 10 -16.82 13.27 -13.28
N GLU A 11 -17.20 12.56 -12.23
CA GLU A 11 -16.31 12.19 -11.15
C GLU A 11 -15.83 10.75 -11.40
N PHE A 12 -14.52 10.56 -11.30
CA PHE A 12 -13.87 9.27 -11.50
C PHE A 12 -13.13 8.85 -10.25
N LEU A 13 -13.04 7.54 -10.05
CA LEU A 13 -12.19 6.93 -9.05
C LEU A 13 -10.89 6.49 -9.73
N LEU A 14 -9.74 6.94 -9.20
CA LEU A 14 -8.44 6.45 -9.64
C LEU A 14 -7.78 5.68 -8.50
N VAL A 15 -7.65 4.37 -8.69
CA VAL A 15 -7.08 3.47 -7.69
C VAL A 15 -5.69 3.04 -8.12
N SER A 16 -4.71 3.23 -7.25
CA SER A 16 -3.32 2.87 -7.50
C SER A 16 -2.84 1.81 -6.51
N ASP A 17 -1.99 0.90 -6.96
CA ASP A 17 -1.16 0.12 -6.04
C ASP A 17 -0.03 0.99 -5.47
N PHE A 18 0.64 0.54 -4.43
CA PHE A 18 1.75 1.25 -3.81
C PHE A 18 3.11 0.69 -4.27
N ASP A 19 3.40 -0.57 -3.94
CA ASP A 19 4.71 -1.16 -4.20
C ASP A 19 5.04 -1.21 -5.69
N GLN A 20 6.23 -0.71 -6.05
CA GLN A 20 6.73 -0.56 -7.43
C GLN A 20 5.87 0.32 -8.36
N THR A 21 4.74 0.83 -7.87
CA THR A 21 3.80 1.69 -8.60
C THR A 21 3.98 3.14 -8.18
N LEU A 22 3.79 3.45 -6.91
CA LEU A 22 4.03 4.77 -6.32
C LEU A 22 5.40 4.84 -5.62
N SER A 23 5.95 3.70 -5.20
CA SER A 23 7.31 3.58 -4.67
C SER A 23 8.30 3.10 -5.73
N PHE A 24 9.58 3.37 -5.51
CA PHE A 24 10.68 2.75 -6.27
C PHE A 24 11.02 1.34 -5.77
N ASN A 25 10.94 1.15 -4.45
CA ASN A 25 11.33 -0.09 -3.79
C ASN A 25 10.09 -0.79 -3.23
N ASP A 26 10.16 -2.11 -3.19
CA ASP A 26 9.22 -2.96 -2.48
C ASP A 26 9.31 -2.71 -0.97
N SER A 27 8.16 -2.50 -0.32
CA SER A 27 8.07 -2.23 1.12
C SER A 27 8.73 -3.32 1.97
N GLY A 28 8.67 -4.58 1.53
CA GLY A 28 9.28 -5.69 2.21
C GLY A 28 10.80 -5.67 2.12
N VAL A 29 11.38 -5.23 0.99
CA VAL A 29 12.84 -5.02 0.89
C VAL A 29 13.30 -3.96 1.90
N VAL A 30 12.60 -2.83 1.97
CA VAL A 30 12.94 -1.75 2.90
C VAL A 30 12.78 -2.20 4.36
N LEU A 31 11.77 -3.02 4.66
CA LEU A 31 11.61 -3.63 5.98
C LEU A 31 12.75 -4.58 6.33
N SER A 32 13.16 -5.44 5.41
CA SER A 32 14.27 -6.37 5.62
C SER A 32 15.58 -5.63 5.87
N ASP A 33 15.84 -4.56 5.12
CA ASP A 33 17.00 -3.68 5.34
C ASP A 33 16.95 -3.04 6.73
N LEU A 34 15.79 -2.53 7.16
CA LEU A 34 15.60 -1.97 8.51
C LEU A 34 15.88 -3.00 9.61
N LEU A 35 15.45 -4.25 9.41
CA LEU A 35 15.62 -5.35 10.37
C LEU A 35 17.03 -5.98 10.33
N GLY A 36 17.85 -5.64 9.34
CA GLY A 36 19.13 -6.29 9.08
C GLY A 36 18.98 -7.75 8.62
N VAL A 37 17.88 -8.08 7.95
CA VAL A 37 17.56 -9.43 7.46
C VAL A 37 17.88 -9.50 5.98
N SER A 38 18.65 -10.52 5.57
CA SER A 38 18.93 -10.80 4.17
C SER A 38 17.95 -11.82 3.57
N GLY A 39 17.89 -11.85 2.24
CA GLY A 39 17.20 -12.92 1.53
C GLY A 39 15.69 -12.73 1.37
N PHE A 40 15.20 -11.48 1.44
CA PHE A 40 13.76 -11.20 1.35
C PHE A 40 13.15 -11.72 0.04
N ARG A 41 13.80 -11.44 -1.09
CA ARG A 41 13.29 -11.82 -2.42
C ARG A 41 13.26 -13.34 -2.59
N GLU A 42 14.26 -14.04 -2.05
CA GLU A 42 14.35 -15.49 -2.06
C GLU A 42 13.23 -16.12 -1.23
N ARG A 43 12.92 -15.57 -0.04
CA ARG A 43 11.80 -16.02 0.79
C ARG A 43 10.46 -15.79 0.09
N VAL A 44 10.25 -14.61 -0.48
CA VAL A 44 9.05 -14.27 -1.26
C VAL A 44 8.88 -15.20 -2.46
N ALA A 45 9.95 -15.43 -3.23
CA ALA A 45 9.93 -16.37 -4.37
C ALA A 45 9.61 -17.79 -3.91
N GLY A 46 10.16 -18.22 -2.76
CA GLY A 46 9.83 -19.48 -2.12
C GLY A 46 8.33 -19.62 -1.84
N LEU A 47 7.71 -18.61 -1.22
CA LEU A 47 6.28 -18.58 -0.89
C LEU A 47 5.38 -18.63 -2.13
N ALA A 48 5.76 -17.89 -3.18
CA ALA A 48 5.03 -17.87 -4.45
C ALA A 48 5.04 -19.26 -5.12
N ASN A 49 6.20 -19.93 -5.13
CA ASN A 49 6.36 -21.24 -5.77
C ASN A 49 5.50 -22.35 -5.14
N ILE A 50 5.23 -22.25 -3.84
CA ILE A 50 4.41 -23.23 -3.11
C ILE A 50 2.94 -22.80 -2.98
N HIS A 51 2.53 -21.72 -3.66
CA HIS A 51 1.17 -21.20 -3.70
C HIS A 51 0.54 -21.01 -2.31
N LEU A 52 1.35 -20.72 -1.29
CA LEU A 52 0.87 -20.59 0.09
C LEU A 52 0.08 -19.30 0.33
N VAL A 53 0.27 -18.30 -0.52
CA VAL A 53 -0.33 -16.97 -0.38
C VAL A 53 -0.81 -16.46 -1.73
N GLN A 54 -1.89 -15.68 -1.71
CA GLN A 54 -2.29 -14.90 -2.88
C GLN A 54 -1.24 -13.83 -3.17
N GLN A 55 -1.01 -13.54 -4.45
CA GLN A 55 -0.04 -12.55 -4.91
C GLN A 55 -0.22 -11.21 -4.17
N GLY A 56 0.81 -10.80 -3.42
CA GLY A 56 0.82 -9.61 -2.56
C GLY A 56 0.77 -9.91 -1.05
N GLY A 57 0.35 -11.10 -0.63
CA GLY A 57 0.26 -11.49 0.78
C GLY A 57 1.58 -11.96 1.42
N GLU A 58 2.67 -12.03 0.65
CA GLU A 58 3.93 -12.66 1.05
C GLU A 58 4.58 -11.93 2.24
N LEU A 59 4.62 -10.60 2.22
CA LEU A 59 5.18 -9.82 3.32
C LEU A 59 4.39 -10.01 4.62
N ALA A 60 3.06 -10.00 4.53
CA ALA A 60 2.18 -10.23 5.67
C ALA A 60 2.38 -11.63 6.27
N TYR A 61 2.56 -12.63 5.40
CA TYR A 61 2.89 -13.99 5.81
C TYR A 61 4.23 -14.07 6.54
N LEU A 62 5.28 -13.44 6.01
CA LEU A 62 6.59 -13.41 6.68
C LEU A 62 6.48 -12.76 8.06
N ILE A 63 5.80 -11.62 8.19
CA ILE A 63 5.57 -10.95 9.48
C ILE A 63 4.88 -11.87 10.51
N LEU A 64 3.98 -12.76 10.07
CA LEU A 64 3.28 -13.68 10.94
C LEU A 64 4.03 -14.96 11.27
N HIS A 65 4.90 -15.44 10.39
CA HIS A 65 5.41 -16.82 10.47
C HIS A 65 6.93 -16.93 10.48
N ASP A 66 7.64 -15.94 9.94
CA ASP A 66 9.10 -15.97 9.91
C ASP A 66 9.67 -15.39 11.21
N PRO A 67 10.48 -16.15 11.98
CA PRO A 67 11.04 -15.70 13.26
C PRO A 67 11.78 -14.36 13.17
N GLU A 68 12.43 -14.06 12.05
CA GLU A 68 13.17 -12.82 11.86
C GLU A 68 12.26 -11.60 11.65
N TYR A 69 11.02 -11.83 11.20
CA TYR A 69 10.00 -10.79 10.98
C TYR A 69 8.95 -10.75 12.12
N ARG A 70 8.85 -11.78 12.98
CA ARG A 70 7.96 -11.76 14.17
C ARG A 70 8.22 -10.59 15.13
N ARG A 71 9.44 -10.05 15.11
CA ARG A 71 9.83 -8.85 15.89
C ARG A 71 9.29 -7.54 15.33
N VAL A 72 8.65 -7.55 14.15
CA VAL A 72 8.03 -6.36 13.57
C VAL A 72 6.93 -5.85 14.49
N ARG A 73 6.86 -4.53 14.59
CA ARG A 73 5.93 -3.76 15.44
C ARG A 73 5.44 -2.58 14.61
N LYS A 74 4.37 -1.93 15.07
CA LYS A 74 3.74 -0.82 14.34
C LYS A 74 4.75 0.28 14.00
N GLU A 75 5.63 0.62 14.93
CA GLU A 75 6.69 1.62 14.78
C GLU A 75 7.72 1.25 13.70
N HIS A 76 8.03 -0.03 13.52
CA HIS A 76 8.90 -0.49 12.43
C HIS A 76 8.25 -0.24 11.07
N LEU A 77 6.95 -0.50 10.95
CA LEU A 77 6.19 -0.28 9.70
C LEU A 77 6.10 1.21 9.36
N VAL A 78 5.85 2.06 10.36
CA VAL A 78 5.88 3.52 10.19
C VAL A 78 7.27 3.98 9.75
N GLU A 79 8.33 3.49 10.40
CA GLU A 79 9.71 3.84 10.06
C GLU A 79 10.09 3.39 8.63
N VAL A 80 9.63 2.21 8.19
CA VAL A 80 9.76 1.77 6.80
C VAL A 80 9.12 2.77 5.85
N GLY A 81 7.88 3.19 6.12
CA GLY A 81 7.18 4.16 5.28
C GLY A 81 7.96 5.46 5.10
N LYS A 82 8.59 5.98 6.16
CA LYS A 82 9.45 7.18 6.08
C LYS A 82 10.70 6.99 5.22
N ARG A 83 11.22 5.77 5.11
CA ARG A 83 12.42 5.43 4.33
C ARG A 83 12.11 5.13 2.87
N ILE A 84 10.84 4.94 2.51
CA ILE A 84 10.45 4.63 1.15
C ILE A 84 10.73 5.83 0.23
N ARG A 85 11.39 5.53 -0.88
CA ARG A 85 11.56 6.48 -1.98
C ARG A 85 10.33 6.43 -2.88
N LEU A 86 9.56 7.51 -2.90
CA LEU A 86 8.41 7.68 -3.80
C LEU A 86 8.86 8.07 -5.21
N LYS A 87 8.06 7.73 -6.22
CA LYS A 87 8.22 8.25 -7.57
C LYS A 87 8.02 9.77 -7.60
N ALA A 88 8.76 10.44 -8.48
CA ALA A 88 8.74 11.89 -8.58
C ALA A 88 7.35 12.42 -9.00
N ASN A 89 7.09 13.70 -8.70
CA ASN A 89 5.93 14.46 -9.15
C ASN A 89 4.56 13.92 -8.69
N LEU A 90 4.49 13.05 -7.68
CA LEU A 90 3.22 12.53 -7.17
C LEU A 90 2.28 13.66 -6.69
N ARG A 91 2.81 14.68 -6.02
CA ARG A 91 2.03 15.87 -5.62
C ARG A 91 1.45 16.61 -6.83
N LEU A 92 2.24 16.79 -7.88
CA LEU A 92 1.79 17.45 -9.11
C LEU A 92 0.74 16.62 -9.84
N LEU A 93 0.88 15.30 -9.86
CA LEU A 93 -0.13 14.40 -10.39
C LEU A 93 -1.46 14.56 -9.64
N LEU A 94 -1.44 14.59 -8.30
CA LEU A 94 -2.66 14.75 -7.52
C LEU A 94 -3.33 16.10 -7.75
N GLN A 95 -2.55 17.18 -7.87
CA GLN A 95 -3.08 18.50 -8.22
C GLN A 95 -3.70 18.51 -9.62
N LEU A 96 -3.08 17.84 -10.59
CA LEU A 96 -3.65 17.70 -11.93
C LEU A 96 -4.99 16.96 -11.89
N LEU A 97 -5.12 15.94 -11.05
CA LEU A 97 -6.32 15.11 -10.92
C LEU A 97 -7.52 15.83 -10.28
N GLU A 98 -7.31 16.99 -9.64
CA GLU A 98 -8.39 17.81 -9.09
C GLU A 98 -9.32 18.35 -10.20
N ASP A 99 -8.76 18.68 -11.37
CA ASP A 99 -9.51 19.08 -12.56
C ASP A 99 -8.72 18.78 -13.84
N VAL A 100 -9.18 17.78 -14.60
CA VAL A 100 -8.70 17.45 -15.94
C VAL A 100 -9.85 17.67 -16.92
N ASP A 101 -9.80 18.77 -17.68
CA ASP A 101 -10.81 19.12 -18.69
C ASP A 101 -12.26 19.20 -18.16
N GLY A 102 -12.43 19.60 -16.90
CA GLY A 102 -13.73 19.66 -16.22
C GLY A 102 -14.15 18.34 -15.59
N HIS A 103 -13.26 17.35 -15.50
CA HIS A 103 -13.45 16.08 -14.80
C HIS A 103 -12.59 16.00 -13.55
N ARG A 104 -13.14 15.43 -12.48
CA ARG A 104 -12.44 15.28 -11.21
C ARG A 104 -12.14 13.82 -10.92
N PHE A 105 -10.94 13.54 -10.42
CA PHE A 105 -10.51 12.21 -10.06
C PHE A 105 -10.23 12.13 -8.56
N SER A 106 -10.99 11.30 -7.85
CA SER A 106 -10.69 10.94 -6.47
C SER A 106 -9.63 9.85 -6.46
N PHE A 107 -8.44 10.18 -5.96
CA PHE A 107 -7.30 9.25 -5.93
C PHE A 107 -7.30 8.41 -4.64
N TYR A 108 -7.15 7.11 -4.81
CA TYR A 108 -7.10 6.11 -3.74
C TYR A 108 -5.90 5.19 -3.92
N VAL A 109 -5.38 4.68 -2.80
CA VAL A 109 -4.30 3.70 -2.79
C VAL A 109 -4.82 2.40 -2.17
N VAL A 110 -4.69 1.30 -2.91
CA VAL A 110 -5.04 -0.04 -2.45
C VAL A 110 -3.86 -0.96 -2.68
N SER A 111 -3.23 -1.40 -1.58
CA SER A 111 -2.01 -2.19 -1.64
C SER A 111 -2.02 -3.36 -0.66
N ALA A 112 -1.22 -4.38 -0.98
CA ALA A 112 -0.96 -5.48 -0.07
C ALA A 112 0.17 -5.17 0.94
N ALA A 113 0.87 -4.05 0.76
CA ALA A 113 1.79 -3.52 1.76
C ALA A 113 1.05 -3.19 3.08
N PRO A 114 1.72 -3.31 4.25
CA PRO A 114 1.16 -2.87 5.53
C PRO A 114 0.60 -1.45 5.48
N GLU A 115 -0.60 -1.23 6.01
CA GLU A 115 -1.28 0.07 5.93
C GLU A 115 -0.45 1.21 6.56
N GLU A 116 0.24 0.94 7.68
CA GLU A 116 1.13 1.90 8.32
C GLU A 116 2.30 2.33 7.44
N VAL A 117 2.83 1.42 6.61
CA VAL A 117 3.90 1.74 5.67
C VAL A 117 3.38 2.73 4.64
N VAL A 118 2.23 2.44 4.03
CA VAL A 118 1.64 3.26 2.96
C VAL A 118 1.24 4.63 3.49
N LYS A 119 0.55 4.68 4.65
CA LYS A 119 0.15 5.93 5.31
C LYS A 119 1.36 6.78 5.66
N SER A 120 2.39 6.18 6.25
CA SER A 120 3.58 6.94 6.63
C SER A 120 4.39 7.41 5.41
N ALA A 121 4.42 6.66 4.31
CA ALA A 121 5.12 7.06 3.09
C ALA A 121 4.40 8.20 2.37
N LEU A 122 3.07 8.18 2.32
CA LEU A 122 2.23 9.14 1.62
C LEU A 122 1.70 10.28 2.51
N ALA A 123 2.25 10.42 3.72
CA ALA A 123 1.83 11.43 4.68
C ALA A 123 1.88 12.85 4.07
N GLY A 124 0.74 13.53 4.12
CA GLY A 124 0.57 14.87 3.55
C GLY A 124 0.62 14.91 2.01
N ILE A 125 0.49 13.78 1.34
CA ILE A 125 0.34 13.65 -0.12
C ILE A 125 -1.05 13.10 -0.44
N VAL A 126 -1.43 11.97 0.18
CA VAL A 126 -2.74 11.33 0.02
C VAL A 126 -3.47 11.33 1.37
N PRO A 127 -4.79 11.61 1.43
CA PRO A 127 -5.57 11.49 2.67
C PRO A 127 -5.50 10.08 3.26
N GLU A 128 -5.44 9.95 4.58
CA GLU A 128 -5.30 8.64 5.25
C GLU A 128 -6.52 7.73 5.04
N ASP A 129 -7.71 8.31 4.91
CA ASP A 129 -8.96 7.62 4.61
C ASP A 129 -9.07 7.18 3.14
N HIS A 130 -8.14 7.60 2.29
CA HIS A 130 -8.00 7.13 0.91
C HIS A 130 -6.94 6.02 0.74
N ILE A 131 -6.34 5.56 1.84
CA ILE A 131 -5.27 4.56 1.85
C ILE A 131 -5.76 3.28 2.51
N TYR A 132 -5.71 2.20 1.75
CA TYR A 132 -6.09 0.86 2.19
C TYR A 132 -4.91 -0.10 1.99
N GLY A 133 -4.37 -0.58 3.10
CA GLY A 133 -3.27 -1.53 3.12
C GLY A 133 -3.65 -2.85 3.79
N THR A 134 -2.67 -3.72 3.97
CA THR A 134 -2.81 -4.87 4.87
C THR A 134 -2.95 -4.39 6.30
N GLN A 135 -4.01 -4.84 6.97
CA GLN A 135 -4.34 -4.48 8.33
C GLN A 135 -4.05 -5.63 9.29
N PHE A 136 -3.44 -5.31 10.42
CA PHE A 136 -3.01 -6.29 11.42
C PHE A 136 -3.76 -6.10 12.74
N HIS A 137 -3.96 -7.21 13.45
CA HIS A 137 -4.35 -7.19 14.85
C HIS A 137 -3.09 -7.17 15.72
N TYR A 138 -2.96 -6.17 16.58
CA TYR A 138 -1.82 -5.99 17.47
C TYR A 138 -2.17 -6.40 18.90
N ALA A 139 -1.26 -7.11 19.56
CA ALA A 139 -1.37 -7.44 20.98
C ALA A 139 -1.27 -6.15 21.83
N PRO A 140 -2.27 -5.81 22.67
CA PRO A 140 -2.29 -4.55 23.41
C PRO A 140 -1.11 -4.32 24.36
N GLY A 141 -0.51 -5.39 24.89
CA GLY A 141 0.59 -5.31 25.86
C GLY A 141 1.99 -5.35 25.26
N THR A 142 2.17 -5.99 24.10
CA THR A 142 3.51 -6.25 23.51
C THR A 142 3.71 -5.56 22.16
N GLY A 143 2.64 -5.04 21.56
CA GLY A 143 2.64 -4.50 20.19
C GLY A 143 2.85 -5.55 19.10
N GLU A 144 2.90 -6.84 19.46
CA GLU A 144 3.15 -7.93 18.53
C GLU A 144 1.98 -8.09 17.55
N ILE A 145 2.30 -8.27 16.27
CA ILE A 145 1.29 -8.60 15.25
C ILE A 145 0.85 -10.04 15.46
N GLN A 146 -0.42 -10.26 15.80
CA GLN A 146 -0.97 -11.58 16.12
C GLN A 146 -1.67 -12.25 14.94
N SER A 147 -2.34 -11.46 14.12
CA SER A 147 -3.08 -11.94 12.95
C SER A 147 -3.28 -10.83 11.93
N ILE A 148 -3.72 -11.21 10.74
CA ILE A 148 -4.15 -10.28 9.69
C ILE A 148 -5.67 -10.10 9.81
N ILE A 149 -6.12 -8.84 9.83
CA ILE A 149 -7.53 -8.47 9.75
C ILE A 149 -7.98 -8.51 8.29
N ARG A 150 -7.17 -7.93 7.39
CA ARG A 150 -7.47 -7.83 5.95
C ARG A 150 -6.18 -7.72 5.13
N VAL A 151 -6.15 -8.36 3.96
CA VAL A 151 -5.15 -8.10 2.89
C VAL A 151 -5.89 -7.61 1.64
N PRO A 152 -5.61 -6.41 1.13
CA PRO A 152 -6.09 -5.95 -0.18
C PRO A 152 -5.26 -6.58 -1.32
N ALA A 153 -5.38 -7.90 -1.51
CA ALA A 153 -4.71 -8.64 -2.59
C ALA A 153 -5.73 -9.20 -3.60
N GLY A 154 -5.32 -9.33 -4.87
CA GLY A 154 -6.13 -9.90 -5.94
C GLY A 154 -7.51 -9.22 -6.14
N TYR A 155 -8.58 -10.02 -6.23
CA TYR A 155 -9.97 -9.55 -6.35
C TYR A 155 -10.43 -8.66 -5.18
N GLY A 156 -9.75 -8.75 -4.03
CA GLY A 156 -10.02 -7.91 -2.86
C GLY A 156 -9.77 -6.42 -3.10
N LYS A 157 -9.03 -6.03 -4.16
CA LYS A 157 -8.75 -4.61 -4.46
C LYS A 157 -9.99 -3.84 -4.94
N VAL A 158 -10.92 -4.51 -5.62
CA VAL A 158 -12.13 -3.86 -6.18
C VAL A 158 -13.20 -3.66 -5.09
N ALA A 159 -13.39 -4.64 -4.22
CA ALA A 159 -14.38 -4.60 -3.14
C ALA A 159 -14.00 -3.68 -1.95
N VAL A 160 -12.85 -2.99 -2.00
CA VAL A 160 -12.46 -2.01 -0.96
C VAL A 160 -13.25 -0.71 -1.09
N LEU A 161 -13.69 -0.39 -2.30
CA LEU A 161 -14.24 0.92 -2.66
C LEU A 161 -15.72 0.84 -3.10
N GLU A 162 -16.35 -0.33 -2.93
CA GLU A 162 -17.79 -0.54 -3.08
C GLU A 162 -18.55 -0.30 -1.76
#